data_AF-A0AA38II03-F1
#
_entry.id   AF-A0AA38II03-F1
#
_cell.length_a   1.000
_cell.length_b   1.000
_cell.length_c   1.000
_cell.angle_alpha   90.00
_cell.angle_beta   90.00
_cell.angle_gamma   90.00
#
_symmetry.space_group_name_H-M   'P 1'
#
loop_
_entity.id
_entity.type
_entity.pdbx_description
1 polymer ?
#
loop_
_entity_poly.entity_id
_entity_poly.type
_entity_poly.pdbx_seq_one_letter_code
_entity_poly.pdbx_strand_id
1 'polypeptide(L)'
;MKLPLPAIRTLNFHLQNLVFKSGVLDEIIGFLKITCESLNQDFGRDCMVAFDEIYIKAGVDYCVYSGTYIGGITLPKHEGVATKALVILVGGLILLAVTSDMGSANQAVWKTFGKKAGRKCQTKMMS
;
A
#
# COMPACT_ATOMS: atom_id res chain seq x y z
N MET A 1 29.41 0.53 27.06
CA MET A 1 29.93 0.89 25.72
C MET A 1 28.88 1.78 25.05
N LYS A 2 29.18 3.05 24.75
CA LYS A 2 28.24 3.93 24.03
C LYS A 2 28.45 3.72 22.53
N LEU A 3 27.44 3.21 21.83
CA LEU A 3 27.46 3.12 20.37
C LEU A 3 27.41 4.56 19.79
N PRO A 4 28.16 4.86 18.72
CA PRO A 4 28.15 6.18 18.08
C PRO A 4 26.88 6.36 17.25
N LEU A 5 25.74 6.50 17.93
CA LEU A 5 24.45 6.71 17.29
C LEU A 5 24.16 8.21 17.14
N PRO A 6 23.51 8.62 16.03
CA PRO A 6 23.11 10.01 15.85
C PRO A 6 22.08 10.42 16.90
N ALA A 7 22.06 11.71 17.22
CA ALA A 7 21.00 12.29 18.04
C ALA A 7 19.66 12.24 17.30
N ILE A 8 18.55 12.18 18.04
CA ILE A 8 17.19 12.12 17.46
C ILE A 8 16.90 13.30 16.52
N ARG A 9 17.46 14.46 16.83
CA ARG A 9 17.36 15.66 15.99
C ARG A 9 18.02 15.46 14.63
N THR A 10 19.20 14.84 14.61
CA THR A 10 19.91 14.53 13.37
C THR A 10 19.15 13.51 12.54
N LEU A 11 18.57 12.49 13.19
CA LEU A 11 17.74 11.50 12.51
C LEU A 11 16.49 12.15 11.87
N ASN A 12 15.74 12.95 12.63
CA ASN A 12 14.55 13.63 12.13
C ASN A 12 14.88 14.60 10.98
N PHE A 13 16.01 15.30 11.06
CA PHE A 13 16.47 16.17 9.97
C PHE A 13 16.76 15.40 8.69
N HIS A 14 17.31 14.19 8.77
CA HIS A 14 17.49 13.35 7.57
C HIS A 14 16.17 12.77 7.05
N LEU A 15 15.23 12.43 7.94
CA LEU A 15 13.94 11.86 7.56
C LEU A 15 12.94 12.89 7.00
N GLN A 16 13.12 14.19 7.25
CA GLN A 16 12.17 15.23 6.85
C GLN A 16 11.93 15.34 5.33
N ASN A 17 12.84 14.79 4.52
CA ASN A 17 12.74 14.78 3.06
C ASN A 17 11.93 13.58 2.54
N LEU A 18 11.54 12.64 3.39
CA LEU A 18 10.67 11.51 3.03
C LEU A 18 9.21 11.93 3.19
N VAL A 19 8.52 12.10 2.07
CA VAL A 19 7.12 12.56 2.04
C VAL A 19 6.21 11.45 1.55
N PHE A 20 5.26 11.04 2.39
CA PHE A 20 4.25 10.05 2.01
C PHE A 20 2.93 10.76 1.74
N LYS A 21 2.46 10.66 0.49
CA LYS A 21 1.14 11.17 0.08
C LYS A 21 0.14 10.02 0.03
N SER A 22 -1.14 10.34 0.20
CA SER A 22 -2.19 9.34 -0.03
C SER A 22 -2.22 8.94 -1.51
N GLY A 23 -2.46 7.66 -1.76
CA GLY A 23 -2.46 7.08 -3.10
C GLY A 23 -1.24 6.20 -3.33
N VAL A 24 -0.78 6.16 -4.58
CA VAL A 24 0.32 5.32 -5.02
C VAL A 24 1.65 5.97 -4.67
N LEU A 25 2.59 5.20 -4.11
CA LEU A 25 3.94 5.66 -3.75
C LEU A 25 4.87 5.56 -4.97
N ASP A 26 4.70 6.46 -5.93
CA ASP A 26 5.40 6.43 -7.22
C ASP A 26 6.93 6.43 -7.07
N GLU A 27 7.47 7.17 -6.10
CA GLU A 27 8.91 7.21 -5.83
C GLU A 27 9.45 5.83 -5.45
N ILE A 28 8.73 5.11 -4.59
CA ILE A 28 9.11 3.75 -4.15
C ILE A 28 9.00 2.77 -5.32
N ILE A 29 7.96 2.88 -6.15
CA ILE A 29 7.83 2.08 -7.37
C ILE A 29 8.99 2.37 -8.33
N GLY A 30 9.41 3.64 -8.45
CA GLY A 30 10.59 4.04 -9.22
C GLY A 30 11.87 3.39 -8.70
N PHE A 31 12.09 3.38 -7.38
CA PHE A 31 13.22 2.67 -6.77
C PHE A 31 13.17 1.16 -7.03
N LEU A 32 12.00 0.54 -6.88
CA LEU A 32 11.81 -0.89 -7.17
C LEU A 32 12.14 -1.24 -8.63
N LYS A 33 11.85 -0.35 -9.58
CA LYS A 33 12.22 -0.53 -10.99
C LYS A 33 13.74 -0.59 -11.16
N ILE A 34 14.50 0.28 -10.50
CA ILE A 34 15.97 0.27 -10.55
C ILE A 34 16.51 -1.05 -9.98
N THR A 35 15.97 -1.51 -8.84
CA THR A 35 16.34 -2.79 -8.26
C THR A 35 16.03 -3.96 -9.21
N CYS A 36 14.91 -3.92 -9.93
CA CYS A 36 14.55 -4.91 -10.94
C CYS A 36 15.58 -5.01 -12.09
N GLU A 37 16.05 -3.87 -12.59
CA GLU A 37 17.06 -3.82 -13.65
C GLU A 37 18.40 -4.44 -13.19
N SER A 38 18.70 -4.39 -11.89
CA SER A 38 19.90 -5.01 -11.30
C SER A 38 19.75 -6.52 -11.01
N LEU A 39 18.53 -7.06 -11.01
CA LEU A 39 18.26 -8.48 -10.77
C LEU A 39 18.40 -9.27 -12.07
N ASN A 40 19.53 -9.93 -12.22
CA ASN A 40 19.78 -10.89 -13.30
C ASN A 40 19.06 -12.21 -12.99
N GLN A 41 18.26 -12.68 -13.96
CA GLN A 41 17.45 -13.91 -14.02
C GLN A 41 15.97 -13.78 -13.61
N ASP A 42 15.12 -14.54 -14.29
CA ASP A 42 13.66 -14.59 -14.16
C ASP A 42 13.16 -15.15 -12.81
N PHE A 43 14.05 -15.69 -11.97
CA PHE A 43 13.73 -16.18 -10.64
C PHE A 43 13.63 -15.03 -9.63
N GLY A 44 12.50 -14.94 -8.93
CA GLY A 44 12.25 -13.90 -7.92
C GLY A 44 11.59 -12.63 -8.45
N ARG A 45 11.19 -12.62 -9.73
CA ARG A 45 10.36 -11.53 -10.28
C ARG A 45 8.89 -11.71 -9.97
N ASP A 46 8.39 -12.93 -9.76
CA ASP A 46 6.98 -13.16 -9.45
C ASP A 46 6.53 -12.30 -8.27
N CYS A 47 5.43 -11.59 -8.48
CA CYS A 47 4.86 -10.63 -7.57
C CYS A 47 3.49 -11.07 -7.11
N MET A 48 3.30 -10.95 -5.81
CA MET A 48 2.00 -11.00 -5.17
C MET A 48 1.62 -9.59 -4.73
N VAL A 49 0.41 -9.16 -5.11
CA VAL A 49 -0.20 -7.97 -4.53
C VAL A 49 -1.16 -8.42 -3.46
N ALA A 50 -0.93 -7.99 -2.24
CA ALA A 50 -1.84 -8.18 -1.13
C ALA A 50 -2.47 -6.83 -0.80
N PHE A 51 -3.78 -6.79 -0.60
CA PHE A 51 -4.44 -5.60 -0.10
C PHE A 51 -5.40 -5.94 1.04
N ASP A 52 -5.43 -5.05 2.02
CA ASP A 52 -6.30 -5.18 3.19
C ASP A 52 -6.68 -3.80 3.76
N GLU A 53 -7.76 -3.77 4.55
CA GLU A 53 -8.20 -2.60 5.27
C GLU A 53 -7.71 -2.64 6.73
N ILE A 54 -7.08 -1.55 7.19
CA ILE A 54 -6.69 -1.36 8.58
C ILE A 54 -7.62 -0.34 9.23
N TYR A 55 -8.13 -0.64 10.42
CA TYR A 55 -8.90 0.32 11.21
C TYR A 55 -7.97 1.39 11.79
N ILE A 56 -8.35 2.66 11.60
CA ILE A 56 -7.63 3.80 12.17
C ILE A 56 -8.57 4.59 13.09
N LYS A 57 -7.98 5.29 14.06
CA LYS A 57 -8.73 6.20 14.91
C LYS A 57 -9.22 7.37 14.06
N ALA A 58 -10.53 7.62 14.06
CA ALA A 58 -11.09 8.81 13.44
C ALA A 58 -10.52 10.07 14.11
N GLY A 59 -9.99 10.98 13.30
CA GLY A 59 -9.44 12.25 13.75
C GLY A 59 -8.97 13.07 12.56
N VAL A 60 -8.88 14.38 12.77
CA VAL A 60 -8.29 15.30 11.81
C VAL A 60 -7.17 16.04 12.52
N ASP A 61 -5.97 15.93 11.97
CA ASP A 61 -4.77 16.57 12.50
C ASP A 61 -4.20 17.55 11.47
N TYR A 62 -3.71 18.69 11.93
CA TYR A 62 -3.03 19.65 11.07
C TYR A 62 -1.55 19.29 10.94
N CYS A 63 -1.12 18.95 9.73
CA CYS A 63 0.28 18.69 9.45
C CYS A 63 0.99 19.98 9.08
N VAL A 64 1.87 20.45 9.97
CA VAL A 64 2.65 21.68 9.79
C VAL A 64 3.55 21.61 8.55
N TYR A 65 4.07 20.41 8.22
CA TYR A 65 4.98 20.23 7.09
C TYR A 65 4.28 20.36 5.74
N SER A 66 3.11 19.72 5.57
CA SER A 66 2.33 19.82 4.32
C SER A 66 1.46 21.08 4.25
N GLY A 67 1.25 21.76 5.38
CA GLY A 67 0.36 22.92 5.49
C GLY A 67 -1.11 22.55 5.30
N THR A 68 -1.48 21.28 5.56
CA THR A 68 -2.80 20.74 5.27
C THR A 68 -3.35 19.90 6.41
N TYR A 69 -4.67 19.80 6.48
CA TYR A 69 -5.35 18.86 7.36
C TYR A 69 -5.28 17.44 6.80
N ILE A 70 -4.93 16.48 7.65
CA ILE A 70 -4.86 15.04 7.37
C ILE A 70 -5.93 14.33 8.20
N GLY A 71 -6.48 13.24 7.66
CA GLY A 71 -7.49 12.42 8.34
C GLY A 71 -8.85 12.43 7.65
N GLY A 72 -9.00 13.19 6.56
CA GLY A 72 -10.17 13.10 5.69
C GLY A 72 -10.17 11.84 4.81
N ILE A 73 -11.36 11.45 4.35
CA ILE A 73 -11.51 10.39 3.34
C ILE A 73 -10.88 10.83 2.01
N THR A 74 -10.08 9.96 1.41
CA THR A 74 -9.38 10.23 0.14
C THR A 74 -10.03 9.58 -1.07
N LEU A 75 -11.11 8.81 -0.87
CA LEU A 75 -11.86 8.16 -1.96
C LEU A 75 -12.73 9.17 -2.72
N PRO A 76 -12.80 9.09 -4.06
CA PRO A 76 -13.61 10.00 -4.85
C PRO A 76 -15.11 9.81 -4.52
N LYS A 77 -15.86 10.92 -4.45
CA LYS A 77 -17.30 10.95 -4.11
C LYS A 77 -17.64 10.58 -2.66
N HIS A 78 -16.65 10.55 -1.77
CA HIS A 78 -16.85 10.36 -0.34
C HIS A 78 -16.28 11.53 0.44
N GLU A 79 -16.96 11.94 1.51
CA GLU A 79 -16.55 13.04 2.38
C GLU A 79 -16.66 12.62 3.85
N GLY A 80 -15.86 13.26 4.71
CA GLY A 80 -15.84 13.00 6.15
C GLY A 80 -14.48 12.56 6.68
N VAL A 81 -14.47 12.07 7.91
CA VAL A 81 -13.25 11.62 8.61
C VAL A 81 -13.01 10.14 8.33
N ALA A 82 -11.79 9.79 7.97
CA ALA A 82 -11.38 8.43 7.68
C ALA A 82 -11.34 7.57 8.96
N THR A 83 -11.99 6.40 8.92
CA THR A 83 -11.99 5.39 9.99
C THR A 83 -11.20 4.14 9.61
N LYS A 84 -10.81 4.04 8.33
CA LYS A 84 -10.08 2.92 7.77
C LYS A 84 -9.03 3.42 6.78
N ALA A 85 -7.93 2.69 6.67
CA ALA A 85 -6.91 2.87 5.66
C ALA A 85 -6.84 1.61 4.79
N LEU A 86 -6.90 1.78 3.46
CA LEU A 86 -6.60 0.71 2.52
C LEU A 86 -5.08 0.62 2.35
N VAL A 87 -4.50 -0.54 2.66
CA VAL A 87 -3.07 -0.81 2.49
C VAL A 87 -2.90 -1.81 1.37
N ILE A 88 -2.05 -1.46 0.41
CA ILE A 88 -1.65 -2.34 -0.70
C ILE A 88 -0.16 -2.62 -0.55
N LEU A 89 0.18 -3.89 -0.41
CA LEU A 89 1.53 -4.39 -0.35
C LEU A 89 1.87 -5.12 -1.64
N VAL A 90 3.04 -4.80 -2.19
CA VAL A 90 3.59 -5.44 -3.38
C VAL A 90 4.79 -6.28 -2.93
N GLY A 91 4.72 -7.60 -3.11
CA GLY A 91 5.80 -8.53 -2.80
C GLY A 91 6.30 -9.20 -4.07
N GLY A 92 7.33 -8.61 -4.70
CA GLY A 92 7.89 -9.01 -6.00
C GLY A 92 7.72 -7.93 -7.06
N LEU A 93 7.94 -8.26 -8.35
CA LEU A 93 8.01 -7.26 -9.44
C LEU A 93 7.04 -7.49 -10.62
N ILE A 94 6.74 -8.74 -10.99
CA ILE A 94 5.84 -9.16 -12.07
C ILE A 94 4.56 -9.73 -11.46
N LEU A 95 3.46 -9.00 -11.58
CA LEU A 95 2.15 -9.35 -11.01
C LEU A 95 1.66 -10.73 -11.48
N LEU A 96 1.77 -11.73 -10.60
CA LEU A 96 1.33 -13.10 -10.84
C LEU A 96 0.02 -13.40 -10.09
N ALA A 97 -0.10 -12.88 -8.88
CA ALA A 97 -1.25 -13.14 -8.01
C ALA A 97 -1.69 -11.88 -7.26
N VAL A 98 -3.00 -11.81 -7.00
CA VAL A 98 -3.61 -10.80 -6.13
C VAL A 98 -4.35 -11.53 -5.02
N THR A 99 -4.12 -11.13 -3.76
CA THR A 99 -4.84 -11.66 -2.60
C THR A 99 -5.51 -10.54 -1.82
N SER A 100 -6.61 -10.88 -1.17
CA SER A 100 -7.29 -10.05 -0.18
C SER A 100 -8.05 -10.94 0.79
N ASP A 101 -8.50 -10.36 1.89
CA ASP A 101 -9.50 -11.01 2.73
C ASP A 101 -10.85 -11.19 1.99
N MET A 102 -11.80 -11.87 2.63
CA MET A 102 -13.14 -12.08 2.10
C MET A 102 -14.18 -11.14 2.75
N GLY A 103 -13.77 -9.98 3.23
CA GLY A 103 -14.65 -8.94 3.74
C GLY A 103 -15.63 -8.43 2.68
N SER A 104 -16.76 -7.85 3.09
CA SER A 104 -17.82 -7.41 2.16
C SER A 104 -17.32 -6.39 1.12
N ALA A 105 -16.41 -5.49 1.52
CA ALA A 105 -15.76 -4.54 0.62
C ALA A 105 -14.91 -5.25 -0.45
N ASN A 106 -14.04 -6.18 -0.03
CA ASN A 106 -13.19 -6.94 -0.94
C ASN A 106 -14.01 -7.87 -1.85
N GLN A 107 -15.11 -8.45 -1.36
CA GLN A 107 -16.05 -9.19 -2.22
C GLN A 107 -16.66 -8.31 -3.32
N ALA A 108 -16.96 -7.03 -3.04
CA ALA A 108 -17.44 -6.10 -4.05
C ALA A 108 -16.36 -5.83 -5.10
N VAL A 109 -15.10 -5.64 -4.69
CA VAL A 109 -13.94 -5.51 -5.60
C VAL A 109 -13.83 -6.74 -6.51
N TRP A 110 -13.84 -7.96 -5.96
CA TRP A 110 -13.77 -9.18 -6.78
C TRP A 110 -14.92 -9.31 -7.76
N LYS A 111 -16.14 -8.89 -7.38
CA LYS A 111 -17.30 -8.87 -8.30
C LYS A 111 -17.08 -7.90 -9.46
N THR A 112 -16.46 -6.74 -9.24
CA THR A 112 -16.14 -5.81 -10.35
C THR A 112 -15.15 -6.42 -11.34
N PHE A 113 -14.23 -7.26 -10.87
CA PHE A 113 -13.32 -8.04 -11.72
C PHE A 113 -13.96 -9.30 -12.33
N GLY A 114 -15.27 -9.49 -12.21
CA GLY A 114 -15.98 -10.66 -12.75
C GLY A 114 -15.68 -11.97 -12.00
N LYS A 115 -15.08 -11.92 -10.81
CA LYS A 115 -14.84 -13.09 -9.96
C LYS A 115 -15.92 -13.19 -8.89
N LYS A 116 -16.45 -14.40 -8.70
CA LYS A 116 -17.41 -14.68 -7.62
C LYS A 116 -16.63 -15.18 -6.40
N ALA A 117 -16.38 -14.30 -5.44
CA ALA A 117 -15.87 -14.72 -4.13
C ALA A 117 -16.99 -15.40 -3.33
N GLY A 118 -16.91 -16.72 -3.18
CA GLY A 118 -17.85 -17.54 -2.40
C GLY A 118 -17.29 -18.94 -2.15
N ARG A 119 -17.89 -19.74 -1.26
CA ARG A 119 -17.43 -21.10 -0.88
C ARG A 119 -17.27 -22.10 -2.04
N LYS A 120 -17.66 -21.73 -3.27
CA LYS A 120 -17.46 -22.49 -4.51
C LYS A 120 -16.77 -21.63 -5.56
N CYS A 121 -15.49 -21.30 -5.35
CA CYS A 121 -14.63 -20.84 -6.45
C CYS A 121 -14.18 -22.06 -7.25
N GLN A 122 -14.61 -22.17 -8.51
CA GLN A 122 -14.03 -23.12 -9.46
C GLN A 122 -12.86 -22.45 -10.18
N THR A 123 -11.66 -23.02 -10.03
CA THR A 123 -10.49 -22.66 -10.83
C THR A 123 -10.68 -23.26 -12.22
N LYS A 124 -10.99 -22.44 -13.22
CA LYS A 124 -10.87 -22.85 -14.62
C LYS A 124 -9.43 -22.57 -15.03
N MET A 125 -8.60 -23.62 -15.13
CA MET A 125 -7.32 -23.51 -15.83
C MET A 125 -7.63 -23.23 -17.30
N MET A 126 -7.11 -22.13 -17.82
CA MET A 126 -7.04 -21.92 -19.27
C MET A 126 -5.92 -22.81 -19.80
N SER A 127 -6.31 -23.81 -20.60
CA SER A 127 -5.42 -24.63 -21.42
C SER A 127 -5.06 -23.90 -22.71
#